data_AF-A0A496RGN4-F1
#
_entry.id   AF-A0A496RGN4-F1
#
_cell.length_a   1.000
_cell.length_b   1.000
_cell.length_c   1.000
_cell.angle_alpha   90.00
_cell.angle_beta   90.00
_cell.angle_gamma   90.00
#
_symmetry.space_group_name_H-M   'P 1'
#
loop_
_entity.id
_entity.type
_entity.pdbx_description
1 polymer ?
#
loop_
_entity_poly.entity_id
_entity_poly.type
_entity_poly.pdbx_seq_one_letter_code
_entity_poly.pdbx_strand_id
1 'polypeptide(L)'
;MQFAEIRKEINSIAFDSLRTDAKDYFEAVLVNDQIMHLTPRLEKFFKSPVWPSQNRLPSAIKNIIADFGGIMPGQTLYFLSQDNSHLFAMLWPWSDGRRTTLKIARK
;
A
#
# COMPACT_ATOMS: atom_id res chain seq x y z
N MET A 1 -13.15 -2.95 10.31
CA MET A 1 -12.27 -3.94 10.98
C MET A 1 -10.95 -4.13 10.23
N GLN A 2 -10.97 -4.29 8.90
CA GLN A 2 -9.78 -4.66 8.12
C GLN A 2 -8.59 -3.68 8.15
N PHE A 3 -8.81 -2.36 8.19
CA PHE A 3 -7.69 -1.39 8.29
C PHE A 3 -6.89 -1.54 9.60
N ALA A 4 -7.58 -1.75 10.73
CA ALA A 4 -6.91 -1.95 12.01
C ALA A 4 -6.18 -3.30 12.08
N GLU A 5 -6.70 -4.33 11.41
CA GLU A 5 -6.07 -5.65 11.33
C GLU A 5 -4.80 -5.62 10.50
N ILE A 6 -4.83 -5.02 9.30
CA ILE A 6 -3.61 -4.90 8.49
C ILE A 6 -2.56 -4.02 9.18
N ARG A 7 -2.99 -2.95 9.87
CA ARG A 7 -2.10 -2.12 10.71
C ARG A 7 -1.38 -2.94 11.78
N LYS A 8 -2.12 -3.83 12.48
CA LYS A 8 -1.52 -4.75 13.46
C LYS A 8 -0.52 -5.71 12.81
N GLU A 9 -0.83 -6.24 11.63
CA GLU A 9 0.07 -7.17 10.94
C GLU A 9 1.40 -6.49 10.54
N ILE A 10 1.33 -5.25 10.03
CA ILE A 10 2.52 -4.52 9.56
C ILE A 10 3.31 -3.84 10.68
N ASN A 11 2.73 -3.64 11.87
CA ASN A 11 3.43 -3.01 13.01
C ASN A 11 4.66 -3.78 13.49
N SER A 12 4.80 -5.05 13.11
CA SER A 12 5.99 -5.86 13.42
C SER A 12 7.14 -5.67 12.41
N ILE A 13 6.97 -4.80 11.42
CA ILE A 13 8.00 -4.44 10.44
C ILE A 13 8.72 -3.19 10.94
N ALA A 14 10.05 -3.18 10.81
CA ALA A 14 10.83 -1.99 11.11
C ALA A 14 10.61 -0.92 10.03
N PHE A 15 10.14 0.26 10.43
CA PHE A 15 10.03 1.42 9.57
C PHE A 15 11.21 2.36 9.84
N ASP A 16 11.79 2.90 8.77
CA ASP A 16 12.84 3.93 8.83
C ASP A 16 12.25 5.25 9.34
N SER A 17 11.05 5.59 8.88
CA SER A 17 10.34 6.79 9.31
C SER A 17 8.84 6.60 9.23
N LEU A 18 8.14 6.87 10.35
CA LEU A 18 6.68 6.98 10.36
C LEU A 18 6.30 8.42 9.98
N ARG A 19 5.54 8.59 8.89
CA ARG A 19 5.12 9.92 8.42
C ARG A 19 3.74 10.29 8.94
N THR A 20 2.79 9.36 8.81
CA THR A 20 1.40 9.57 9.24
C THR A 20 0.84 8.27 9.77
N ASP A 21 0.15 8.35 10.91
CA ASP A 21 -0.58 7.24 11.47
C ASP A 21 -1.95 7.71 11.98
N ALA A 22 -2.94 7.67 11.09
CA ALA A 22 -4.31 8.09 11.33
C ALA A 22 -5.28 6.91 11.25
N LYS A 23 -6.54 7.15 11.63
CA LYS A 23 -7.59 6.12 11.68
C LYS A 23 -7.83 5.38 10.35
N ASP A 24 -7.71 6.11 9.25
CA ASP A 24 -8.03 5.62 7.89
C ASP A 24 -6.86 5.82 6.91
N TYR A 25 -5.72 6.28 7.38
CA TYR A 25 -4.53 6.52 6.57
C TYR A 25 -3.25 6.23 7.35
N PHE A 26 -2.36 5.45 6.76
CA PHE A 26 -1.05 5.13 7.29
C PHE A 26 0.00 5.36 6.21
N GLU A 27 1.07 6.08 6.54
CA GLU A 27 2.21 6.30 5.67
C GLU A 27 3.50 6.14 6.45
N ALA A 28 4.37 5.27 5.94
CA ALA A 28 5.70 5.05 6.49
C ALA A 28 6.72 4.84 5.38
N VAL A 29 7.98 5.14 5.68
CA VAL A 29 9.13 4.81 4.84
C VAL A 29 9.81 3.60 5.45
N LEU A 30 10.16 2.64 4.61
CA LEU A 30 10.95 1.47 4.98
C LEU A 30 12.17 1.36 4.07
N VAL A 31 13.22 0.73 4.59
CA VAL A 31 14.34 0.26 3.76
C VAL A 31 13.90 -0.94 2.94
N ASN A 32 14.44 -1.07 1.72
CA ASN A 32 13.99 -2.07 0.75
C ASN A 32 14.16 -3.52 1.25
N ASP A 33 15.13 -3.78 2.14
CA ASP A 33 15.30 -5.09 2.78
C ASP A 33 14.06 -5.53 3.57
N GLN A 34 13.23 -4.59 4.04
CA GLN A 34 11.98 -4.91 4.74
C GLN A 34 10.83 -5.26 3.79
N ILE A 35 10.96 -4.99 2.48
CA ILE A 35 9.92 -5.29 1.49
C ILE A 35 9.68 -6.81 1.42
N MET A 36 10.72 -7.64 1.52
CA MET A 36 10.56 -9.09 1.51
C MET A 36 9.75 -9.62 2.71
N HIS A 37 9.71 -8.88 3.81
CA HIS A 37 8.90 -9.20 4.99
C HIS A 37 7.51 -8.57 4.93
N LEU A 38 7.37 -7.42 4.25
CA LEU A 38 6.12 -6.69 4.08
C LEU A 38 5.20 -7.35 3.04
N THR A 39 5.74 -7.70 1.87
CA THR A 39 4.97 -8.20 0.73
C THR A 39 4.11 -9.42 1.07
N PRO A 40 4.63 -10.48 1.71
CA PRO A 40 3.80 -11.64 2.07
C PRO A 40 2.64 -11.31 3.01
N ARG A 41 2.84 -10.31 3.90
CA ARG A 41 1.78 -9.84 4.81
C ARG A 41 0.72 -9.07 4.03
N LEU A 42 1.11 -8.17 3.13
CA LEU A 42 0.16 -7.49 2.26
C LEU A 42 -0.61 -8.50 1.40
N GLU A 43 0.06 -9.49 0.82
CA GLU A 43 -0.55 -10.52 -0.03
C GLU A 43 -1.49 -11.44 0.74
N LYS A 44 -1.18 -11.76 2.00
CA LYS A 44 -2.12 -12.50 2.87
C LYS A 44 -3.45 -11.76 3.04
N PHE A 45 -3.44 -10.43 3.06
CA PHE A 45 -4.65 -9.60 3.21
C PHE A 45 -5.32 -9.23 1.87
N PHE A 46 -4.53 -8.81 0.88
CA PHE A 46 -5.00 -8.30 -0.40
C PHE A 46 -5.00 -9.33 -1.53
N LYS A 47 -4.46 -10.52 -1.30
CA LYS A 47 -4.16 -11.55 -2.31
C LYS A 47 -2.98 -11.14 -3.20
N SER A 48 -3.25 -10.55 -4.36
CA SER A 48 -2.23 -10.19 -5.34
C SER A 48 -2.33 -8.72 -5.69
N PRO A 49 -1.22 -8.07 -6.07
CA PRO A 49 -1.28 -6.68 -6.49
C PRO A 49 -2.11 -6.54 -7.76
N VAL A 50 -2.87 -5.44 -7.84
CA VAL A 50 -3.61 -5.04 -9.05
C VAL A 50 -2.74 -4.19 -9.99
N TRP A 51 -1.56 -3.76 -9.53
CA TRP A 51 -0.53 -3.09 -10.34
C TRP A 51 0.86 -3.49 -9.82
N PRO A 52 1.84 -3.78 -10.69
CA PRO A 52 1.79 -3.75 -12.15
C PRO A 52 0.89 -4.84 -12.75
N SER A 53 0.23 -4.54 -13.86
CA SER A 53 -0.61 -5.49 -14.60
C SER A 53 -0.49 -5.26 -16.11
N GLN A 54 -0.71 -6.30 -16.91
CA GLN A 54 -0.77 -6.19 -18.38
C GLN A 54 -1.96 -5.32 -18.83
N ASN A 55 -3.03 -5.30 -18.03
CA ASN A 55 -4.20 -4.49 -18.30
C ASN A 55 -4.07 -3.09 -17.70
N ARG A 56 -4.78 -2.12 -18.28
CA ARG A 56 -4.91 -0.79 -17.68
C ARG A 56 -5.71 -0.89 -16.39
N LEU A 57 -5.25 -0.19 -15.34
CA LEU A 57 -6.01 -0.07 -14.11
C LEU A 57 -7.34 0.66 -14.38
N PRO A 58 -8.49 0.13 -13.90
CA PRO A 58 -9.80 0.76 -14.08
C PRO A 58 -9.84 2.21 -13.59
N SER A 59 -10.55 3.08 -14.30
CA SER A 59 -10.67 4.51 -13.95
C SER A 59 -11.26 4.73 -12.55
N ALA A 60 -12.18 3.87 -12.10
CA ALA A 60 -12.74 3.93 -10.75
C ALA A 60 -11.64 3.79 -9.68
N ILE A 61 -10.74 2.82 -9.83
CA ILE A 61 -9.63 2.62 -8.88
C ILE A 61 -8.67 3.81 -8.93
N LYS A 62 -8.33 4.30 -10.13
CA LYS A 62 -7.48 5.49 -10.29
C LYS A 62 -8.03 6.71 -9.57
N ASN A 63 -9.34 6.95 -9.66
CA ASN A 63 -9.99 8.08 -9.01
C ASN A 63 -9.96 7.93 -7.47
N ILE A 64 -10.07 6.70 -6.95
CA ILE A 64 -10.00 6.45 -5.51
C ILE A 64 -8.61 6.77 -4.95
N ILE A 65 -7.54 6.35 -5.66
CA ILE A 65 -6.16 6.52 -5.21
C ILE A 65 -5.54 7.88 -5.58
N ALA A 66 -6.23 8.69 -6.40
CA ALA A 66 -5.71 9.97 -6.90
C ALA A 66 -5.33 10.93 -5.76
N ASP A 67 -6.17 11.03 -4.72
CA ASP A 67 -5.94 11.88 -3.56
C ASP A 67 -4.72 11.45 -2.71
N PHE A 68 -4.22 10.23 -2.94
CA PHE A 68 -3.07 9.65 -2.26
C PHE A 68 -1.80 9.68 -3.14
N GLY A 69 -1.91 10.35 -4.30
CA GLY A 69 -0.87 10.65 -5.28
C GLY A 69 -0.73 9.62 -6.40
N GLY A 70 -1.74 8.77 -6.61
CA GLY A 70 -1.87 7.97 -7.82
C GLY A 70 -0.94 6.75 -7.89
N ILE A 71 -0.71 6.25 -9.11
CA ILE A 71 0.15 5.10 -9.37
C ILE A 71 0.95 5.30 -10.67
N MET A 72 2.24 4.96 -10.64
CA MET A 72 3.19 5.09 -11.75
C MET A 72 3.89 3.75 -12.07
N PRO A 73 4.58 3.64 -13.23
CA PRO A 73 5.44 2.49 -13.51
C PRO A 73 6.49 2.28 -12.41
N GLY A 74 6.76 1.01 -12.06
CA GLY A 74 7.69 0.64 -10.99
C GLY A 74 7.12 0.70 -9.57
N GLN A 75 5.89 1.17 -9.40
CA GLN A 75 5.18 1.13 -8.12
C GLN A 75 4.28 -0.10 -8.03
N THR A 76 3.87 -0.46 -6.81
CA THR A 76 2.93 -1.57 -6.56
C THR A 76 1.65 -1.03 -5.95
N LEU A 77 0.49 -1.54 -6.41
CA LEU A 77 -0.81 -1.26 -5.82
C LEU A 77 -1.51 -2.57 -5.47
N TYR A 78 -1.93 -2.68 -4.23
CA TYR A 78 -2.89 -3.66 -3.76
C TYR A 78 -4.24 -2.96 -3.56
N PHE A 79 -5.32 -3.61 -3.96
CA PHE A 79 -6.66 -3.02 -3.87
C PHE A 79 -7.69 -4.07 -3.50
N LEU A 80 -8.53 -3.76 -2.52
CA LEU A 80 -9.64 -4.57 -2.08
C LEU A 80 -10.89 -3.70 -1.95
N SER A 81 -12.01 -4.20 -2.45
CA SER A 81 -13.31 -3.53 -2.34
C SER A 81 -14.27 -4.46 -1.60
N GLN A 82 -14.86 -4.01 -0.50
CA GLN A 82 -15.87 -4.74 0.26
C GLN A 82 -16.90 -3.79 0.87
N ASP A 83 -18.18 -4.17 0.76
CA ASP A 83 -19.33 -3.54 1.42
C ASP A 83 -19.28 -2.00 1.43
N ASN A 84 -19.06 -1.43 0.24
CA ASN A 84 -19.02 0.01 0.00
C ASN A 84 -17.80 0.77 0.58
N SER A 85 -16.74 0.04 0.96
CA SER A 85 -15.44 0.60 1.34
C SER A 85 -14.31 0.02 0.51
N HIS A 86 -13.32 0.85 0.23
CA HIS A 86 -12.12 0.52 -0.52
C HIS A 86 -10.92 0.58 0.40
N LEU A 87 -10.18 -0.52 0.47
CA LEU A 87 -8.91 -0.61 1.18
C LEU A 87 -7.81 -0.82 0.14
N PHE A 88 -6.71 -0.10 0.27
CA PHE A 88 -5.58 -0.26 -0.64
C PHE A 88 -4.25 -0.02 0.06
N ALA A 89 -3.22 -0.63 -0.50
CA ALA A 89 -1.83 -0.40 -0.11
C ALA A 89 -0.99 -0.07 -1.35
N MET A 90 -0.13 0.94 -1.23
CA MET A 90 0.77 1.37 -2.29
C MET A 90 2.21 1.29 -1.81
N LEU A 91 3.08 0.69 -2.63
CA LEU A 91 4.52 0.66 -2.44
C LEU A 91 5.15 1.54 -3.50
N TRP A 92 5.83 2.59 -3.06
CA TRP A 92 6.50 3.57 -3.92
C TRP A 92 8.01 3.52 -3.68
N PRO A 93 8.74 2.73 -4.48
CA PRO A 93 10.20 2.72 -4.43
C PRO A 93 10.75 4.11 -4.76
N TRP A 94 11.77 4.53 -4.04
CA TRP A 94 12.49 5.77 -4.30
C TRP A 94 13.56 5.53 -5.36
N SER A 95 13.95 6.59 -6.06
CA SER A 95 15.01 6.55 -7.07
C SER A 95 16.39 6.24 -6.49
N ASP A 96 16.56 6.29 -5.16
CA ASP A 96 17.81 5.92 -4.49
C ASP A 96 18.04 4.40 -4.41
N GLY A 97 17.04 3.60 -4.78
CA GLY A 97 17.11 2.13 -4.75
C GLY A 97 17.19 1.52 -3.34
N ARG A 98 17.05 2.32 -2.29
CA ARG A 98 17.21 1.89 -0.88
C ARG A 98 15.93 2.02 -0.07
N ARG A 99 15.06 2.97 -0.42
CA ARG A 99 13.85 3.25 0.35
C ARG A 99 12.60 3.01 -0.47
N THR A 100 11.53 2.67 0.23
CA THR A 100 10.18 2.55 -0.32
C THR A 100 9.20 3.21 0.65
N THR A 101 8.32 4.05 0.14
CA THR A 101 7.17 4.54 0.91
C THR A 101 6.03 3.53 0.82
N LEU A 102 5.54 3.07 1.97
CA LEU A 102 4.29 2.35 2.11
C LEU A 102 3.18 3.35 2.45
N LYS A 103 2.09 3.30 1.69
CA LYS A 103 0.84 4.00 2.01
C LYS A 103 -0.28 2.98 2.12
N ILE A 104 -1.10 3.07 3.16
CA ILE A 104 -2.31 2.27 3.30
C ILE A 104 -3.45 3.22 3.62
N ALA A 105 -4.55 3.14 2.89
CA ALA A 105 -5.71 3.96 3.17
C ALA A 105 -7.00 3.19 3.01
N ARG A 106 -8.02 3.66 3.73
CA ARG A 106 -9.41 3.25 3.57
C ARG A 106 -10.24 4.44 3.09
N LYS A 107 -11.03 4.25 2.04
CA LYS A 107 -11.95 5.24 1.49
C LYS A 107 -13.35 4.67 1.32
#